data_AF-A0A847HHG5-F1
#
_entry.id   AF-A0A847HHG5-F1
#
_cell.length_a   1.000
_cell.length_b   1.000
_cell.length_c   1.000
_cell.angle_alpha   90.00
_cell.angle_beta   90.00
_cell.angle_gamma   90.00
#
_symmetry.space_group_name_H-M   'P 1'
#
loop_
_entity.id
_entity.type
_entity.pdbx_description
1 polymer ?
#
loop_
_entity_poly.entity_id
_entity_poly.type
_entity_poly.pdbx_seq_one_letter_code
_entity_poly.pdbx_strand_id
1 'polypeptide(L)'
;MEKTKDTRRDFLKLAGTLCFTGYFGLSPFKLFGKPGLSEVEARFYEKISGGKIRCLLCPNFCVRASGETGQCRVRENVNGTYFTRVYGNPCVIAIDPVEKCPLFHYQLPNPAFSIATAGCNLFCHYCQNWAFSQKGPAETKNYSLTPRTGN
;
A
#
# COMPACT_ATOMS: atom_id res chain seq x y z
N MET A 1 -4.63 46.30 18.47
CA MET A 1 -4.44 45.01 17.76
C MET A 1 -4.64 45.26 16.28
N GLU A 2 -3.53 45.51 15.60
CA GLU A 2 -3.49 45.90 14.19
C GLU A 2 -3.66 44.64 13.33
N LYS A 3 -4.72 44.59 12.52
CA LYS A 3 -4.97 43.49 11.58
C LYS A 3 -4.08 43.70 10.36
N THR A 4 -2.98 42.95 10.27
CA THR A 4 -2.17 42.86 9.06
C THR A 4 -3.06 42.35 7.92
N LYS A 5 -3.29 43.21 6.94
CA LYS A 5 -4.13 42.93 5.77
C LYS A 5 -3.26 42.19 4.76
N ASP A 6 -3.13 40.87 4.92
CA ASP A 6 -2.37 40.04 3.97
C ASP A 6 -2.98 40.21 2.58
N THR A 7 -2.22 40.84 1.67
CA THR A 7 -2.71 41.12 0.34
C THR A 7 -2.51 39.91 -0.57
N ARG A 8 -3.35 39.78 -1.60
CA ARG A 8 -3.23 38.73 -2.65
C ARG A 8 -1.81 38.59 -3.22
N ARG A 9 -1.02 39.66 -3.19
CA ARG A 9 0.37 39.69 -3.66
C ARG A 9 1.31 38.93 -2.73
N ASP A 10 1.07 38.97 -1.43
CA ASP A 10 1.86 38.26 -0.43
C ASP A 10 1.55 36.76 -0.48
N PHE A 11 0.28 36.40 -0.72
CA PHE A 11 -0.11 35.02 -1.03
C PHE A 11 0.57 34.47 -2.28
N LEU A 12 0.60 35.24 -3.37
CA LEU A 12 1.26 34.81 -4.61
C LEU A 12 2.78 34.67 -4.45
N LYS A 13 3.43 35.53 -3.66
CA LYS A 13 4.85 35.39 -3.31
C LYS A 13 5.11 34.15 -2.47
N LEU A 14 4.29 33.87 -1.46
CA LEU A 14 4.41 32.67 -0.63
C LEU A 14 4.22 31.39 -1.46
N ALA A 15 3.21 31.36 -2.32
CA ALA A 15 2.95 30.24 -3.22
C ALA A 15 4.10 30.02 -4.22
N GLY A 16 4.65 31.09 -4.79
CA GLY A 16 5.80 31.03 -5.70
C GLY A 16 7.06 30.47 -5.03
N THR A 17 7.33 30.84 -3.78
CA THR A 17 8.50 30.34 -3.03
C THR A 17 8.36 28.87 -2.65
N LEU A 18 7.15 28.41 -2.30
CA LEU A 18 6.86 26.99 -2.04
C LEU A 18 7.01 26.09 -3.28
N CYS A 19 6.70 26.62 -4.46
CA CYS A 19 6.95 25.91 -5.72
C CYS A 19 8.45 25.76 -6.03
N PHE A 20 9.27 26.74 -5.64
CA PHE A 20 10.73 26.70 -5.86
C PHE A 20 11.45 25.68 -4.97
N THR A 21 11.00 25.50 -3.73
CA THR A 21 11.56 24.46 -2.85
C THR A 21 11.11 23.06 -3.23
N GLY A 22 9.89 22.91 -3.77
CA GLY A 22 9.42 21.65 -4.36
C GLY A 22 10.22 21.21 -5.60
N TYR A 23 10.79 22.17 -6.34
CA TYR A 23 11.57 21.91 -7.56
C TYR A 23 12.92 21.22 -7.30
N PHE A 24 13.50 21.38 -6.10
CA PHE A 24 14.76 20.73 -5.70
C PHE A 24 14.60 19.30 -5.17
N GLY A 25 13.44 18.67 -5.31
CA GLY A 25 13.29 17.22 -5.22
C GLY A 25 13.48 16.58 -3.85
N LEU A 26 13.87 17.33 -2.82
CA LEU A 26 13.94 16.87 -1.43
C LEU A 26 12.55 16.97 -0.79
N SER A 27 11.64 16.10 -1.23
CA SER A 27 10.51 15.76 -0.39
C SER A 27 11.03 14.90 0.76
N PRO A 28 10.97 15.35 2.03
CA PRO A 28 11.39 14.54 3.17
C PRO A 28 10.57 13.24 3.30
N PHE A 29 9.41 13.16 2.62
CA PHE A 29 8.58 11.96 2.54
C PHE A 29 9.18 10.82 1.71
N LYS A 30 10.22 11.06 0.88
CA LYS A 30 10.85 9.98 0.11
C LYS A 30 11.86 9.15 0.90
N LEU A 31 12.36 9.66 2.03
CA LEU A 31 13.48 9.03 2.74
C LEU A 31 13.03 8.02 3.81
N PHE A 32 11.80 8.16 4.30
CA PHE A 32 11.22 7.27 5.31
C PHE A 32 9.95 6.65 4.73
N GLY A 33 9.82 5.33 4.84
CA GLY A 33 8.60 4.62 4.43
C GLY A 33 7.36 5.30 5.00
N LYS A 34 6.24 5.21 4.27
CA LYS A 34 4.98 5.84 4.69
C LYS A 34 4.67 5.46 6.15
N PRO A 35 4.58 6.43 7.08
CA PRO A 35 4.46 6.13 8.51
C PRO A 35 3.20 5.30 8.77
N GLY A 36 3.36 4.20 9.53
CA GLY A 36 2.26 3.31 9.92
C GLY A 36 2.04 2.08 9.03
N LEU A 37 2.89 1.82 8.03
CA LEU A 37 2.84 0.60 7.22
C LEU A 37 3.93 -0.39 7.62
N SER A 38 3.68 -1.67 7.40
CA SER A 38 4.62 -2.73 7.75
C SER A 38 5.96 -2.61 6.97
N GLU A 39 7.05 -3.00 7.63
CA GLU A 39 8.40 -3.08 7.09
C GLU A 39 8.96 -4.51 7.08
N VAL A 40 8.08 -5.51 6.99
CA VAL A 40 8.52 -6.90 6.83
C VAL A 40 9.08 -7.09 5.43
N GLU A 41 10.31 -7.61 5.33
CA GLU A 41 10.95 -7.91 4.05
C GLU A 41 10.13 -8.97 3.28
N ALA A 42 9.94 -8.73 1.98
CA ALA A 42 9.26 -9.65 1.09
C ALA A 42 10.17 -10.84 0.76
N ARG A 43 9.62 -12.06 0.70
CA ARG A 43 10.43 -13.28 0.52
C ARG A 43 10.76 -13.65 -0.93
N PHE A 44 9.96 -13.21 -1.90
CA PHE A 44 9.99 -13.73 -3.27
C PHE A 44 10.36 -12.65 -4.28
N TYR A 45 11.62 -12.21 -4.22
CA TYR A 45 12.18 -11.28 -5.19
C TYR A 45 13.69 -11.49 -5.31
N GLU A 46 14.25 -11.04 -6.42
CA GLU A 46 15.69 -10.99 -6.64
C GLU A 46 16.17 -9.54 -6.72
N LYS A 47 17.36 -9.27 -6.20
CA LYS A 47 18.05 -7.99 -6.38
C LYS A 47 18.72 -8.00 -7.75
N ILE A 48 18.52 -6.94 -8.53
CA ILE A 48 19.16 -6.76 -9.83
C ILE A 48 20.00 -5.48 -9.81
N SER A 49 20.72 -5.19 -10.90
CA SER A 49 21.63 -4.04 -10.97
C SER A 49 20.94 -2.68 -10.75
N GLY A 50 21.68 -1.75 -10.17
CA GLY A 50 21.22 -0.36 -9.96
C GLY A 50 20.18 -0.20 -8.84
N GLY A 51 20.22 -1.05 -7.80
CA GLY A 51 19.29 -0.97 -6.66
C GLY A 51 17.84 -1.32 -7.01
N LYS A 52 17.62 -1.93 -8.18
CA LYS A 52 16.32 -2.44 -8.61
C LYS A 52 16.09 -3.84 -8.08
N ILE A 53 14.83 -4.24 -8.05
CA ILE A 53 14.42 -5.61 -7.72
C ILE A 53 13.55 -6.18 -8.83
N ARG A 54 13.46 -7.50 -8.92
CA ARG A 54 12.44 -8.21 -9.70
C ARG A 54 11.60 -9.07 -8.75
N CYS A 55 10.30 -8.80 -8.68
CA CYS A 55 9.35 -9.57 -7.89
C CYS A 55 9.02 -10.89 -8.60
N LEU A 56 9.06 -12.01 -7.87
CA LEU A 56 8.78 -13.36 -8.40
C LEU A 56 7.50 -13.97 -7.82
N LEU A 57 6.75 -13.22 -7.00
CA LEU A 57 5.60 -13.76 -6.28
C LEU A 57 4.38 -14.03 -7.16
N CYS A 58 4.20 -13.24 -8.23
CA CYS A 58 3.01 -13.27 -9.05
C CYS A 58 3.40 -13.16 -10.54
N PRO A 59 2.52 -13.53 -11.49
CA PRO A 59 2.86 -13.63 -12.90
C PRO A 59 3.20 -12.30 -13.58
N ASN A 60 3.07 -11.16 -12.88
CA ASN A 60 3.41 -9.85 -13.43
C ASN A 60 4.92 -9.56 -13.44
N PHE A 61 5.74 -10.35 -12.73
CA PHE A 61 7.21 -10.24 -12.66
C PHE A 61 7.76 -8.80 -12.58
N CYS A 62 7.13 -7.96 -11.75
CA CYS A 62 7.42 -6.52 -11.71
C CYS A 62 8.89 -6.24 -11.41
N VAL A 63 9.53 -5.44 -12.26
CA VAL A 63 10.83 -4.82 -11.97
C VAL A 63 10.61 -3.45 -11.35
N ARG A 64 11.21 -3.17 -10.19
CA ARG A 64 10.98 -1.93 -9.44
C ARG A 64 12.28 -1.28 -8.98
N ALA A 65 12.45 0.00 -9.29
CA ALA A 65 13.53 0.82 -8.74
C ALA A 65 13.27 1.20 -7.28
N SER A 66 14.30 1.70 -6.59
CA SER A 66 14.13 2.21 -5.22
C SER A 66 13.06 3.31 -5.19
N GLY A 67 12.17 3.25 -4.20
CA GLY A 67 10.99 4.11 -4.05
C GLY A 67 9.77 3.67 -4.87
N GLU A 68 9.88 2.65 -5.73
CA GLU A 68 8.74 2.20 -6.52
C GLU A 68 7.93 1.09 -5.84
N THR A 69 6.62 1.13 -6.05
CA THR A 69 5.68 0.11 -5.60
C THR A 69 5.33 -0.84 -6.74
N GLY A 70 5.15 -2.13 -6.42
CA GLY A 70 4.66 -3.13 -7.35
C GLY A 70 3.24 -2.81 -7.86
N GLN A 71 2.84 -3.43 -8.97
CA GLN A 71 1.49 -3.27 -9.53
C GLN A 71 0.38 -3.62 -8.52
N CYS A 72 0.66 -4.57 -7.62
CA CYS A 72 -0.24 -4.94 -6.54
C CYS A 72 -0.44 -3.86 -5.46
N ARG A 73 0.31 -2.74 -5.50
CA ARG A 73 0.25 -1.60 -4.57
C ARG A 73 0.64 -1.88 -3.12
N VAL A 74 1.06 -3.11 -2.80
CA VAL A 74 1.33 -3.56 -1.42
C VAL A 74 2.80 -3.86 -1.12
N ARG A 75 3.66 -3.79 -2.12
CA ARG A 75 5.10 -4.05 -1.94
C ARG A 75 5.92 -2.96 -2.57
N GLU A 76 6.92 -2.49 -1.85
CA GLU A 76 7.72 -1.33 -2.20
C GLU A 76 9.21 -1.67 -2.10
N ASN A 77 9.99 -1.22 -3.08
CA ASN A 77 11.43 -1.32 -3.02
C ASN A 77 11.98 -0.11 -2.26
N VAL A 78 12.67 -0.35 -1.15
CA VAL A 78 13.38 0.66 -0.38
C VAL A 78 14.87 0.31 -0.44
N ASN A 79 15.62 1.11 -1.21
CA ASN A 79 17.07 1.04 -1.33
C ASN A 79 17.60 -0.36 -1.73
N GLY A 80 16.90 -1.04 -2.63
CA GLY A 80 17.26 -2.37 -3.12
C GLY A 80 16.73 -3.53 -2.27
N THR A 81 15.98 -3.25 -1.21
CA THR A 81 15.30 -4.25 -0.40
C THR A 81 13.79 -4.12 -0.58
N TYR A 82 13.09 -5.22 -0.83
CA TYR A 82 11.66 -5.20 -1.12
C TYR A 82 10.86 -5.50 0.14
N PHE A 83 9.89 -4.65 0.48
CA PHE A 83 9.11 -4.76 1.71
C PHE A 83 7.63 -4.96 1.41
N THR A 84 6.94 -5.75 2.22
CA THR A 84 5.47 -5.83 2.21
C THR A 84 4.87 -4.82 3.18
N ARG A 85 3.91 -4.04 2.70
CA ARG A 85 3.22 -2.98 3.46
C ARG A 85 1.93 -3.45 4.14
N VAL A 86 1.59 -4.72 3.97
CA VAL A 86 0.31 -5.30 4.42
C VAL A 86 0.45 -6.41 5.48
N TYR A 87 1.66 -6.69 5.95
CA TYR A 87 1.84 -7.70 7.00
C TYR A 87 1.21 -7.25 8.32
N GLY A 88 0.32 -8.08 8.88
CA GLY A 88 -0.43 -7.76 10.09
C GLY A 88 -1.43 -6.59 9.94
N ASN A 89 -1.77 -6.20 8.71
CA ASN A 89 -2.54 -5.00 8.41
C ASN A 89 -3.76 -5.29 7.52
N PRO A 90 -4.70 -6.17 7.94
CA PRO A 90 -5.88 -6.48 7.15
C PRO A 90 -6.86 -5.30 7.10
N CYS A 91 -7.57 -5.17 5.98
CA CYS A 91 -8.63 -4.18 5.78
C CYS A 91 -10.04 -4.79 5.83
N VAL A 92 -10.13 -6.12 5.75
CA VAL A 92 -11.39 -6.87 5.85
C VAL A 92 -11.20 -8.01 6.84
N ILE A 93 -12.14 -8.10 7.77
CA ILE A 93 -12.34 -9.22 8.68
C ILE A 93 -13.85 -9.45 8.72
N ALA A 94 -14.31 -10.61 8.28
CA ALA A 94 -15.73 -10.90 8.22
C ALA A 94 -16.01 -12.36 8.54
N ILE A 95 -17.18 -12.60 9.13
CA ILE A 95 -17.77 -13.93 9.28
C ILE A 95 -19.00 -13.92 8.36
N ASP A 96 -18.93 -14.69 7.28
CA ASP A 96 -19.96 -14.74 6.25
C ASP A 96 -20.45 -16.18 6.03
N PRO A 97 -21.66 -16.38 5.47
CA PRO A 97 -22.06 -17.69 4.95
C PRO A 97 -21.06 -18.18 3.90
N VAL A 98 -20.86 -19.50 3.83
CA VAL A 98 -19.87 -20.10 2.93
C VAL A 98 -20.24 -19.93 1.45
N GLU A 99 -21.52 -19.72 1.16
CA GLU A 99 -22.09 -19.49 -0.17
C GLU A 99 -21.64 -18.15 -0.77
N LYS A 100 -21.14 -17.21 0.04
CA LYS A 100 -20.49 -15.99 -0.45
C LYS A 100 -19.17 -16.30 -1.18
N CYS A 101 -18.49 -17.35 -0.76
CA CYS A 101 -17.35 -17.92 -1.48
C CYS A 101 -17.87 -18.78 -2.64
N PRO A 102 -17.06 -19.06 -3.69
CA PRO A 102 -17.48 -19.90 -4.82
C PRO A 102 -17.57 -21.39 -4.45
N LEU A 103 -18.36 -21.72 -3.41
CA LEU A 103 -18.48 -23.01 -2.75
C LEU A 103 -19.96 -23.39 -2.49
N PHE A 104 -20.89 -22.92 -3.32
CA PHE A 104 -22.34 -23.10 -3.12
C PHE A 104 -22.77 -24.58 -2.91
N HIS A 105 -22.11 -25.54 -3.56
CA HIS A 105 -22.44 -26.97 -3.43
C HIS A 105 -21.67 -27.68 -2.30
N TYR A 106 -20.88 -26.95 -1.50
CA TYR A 106 -20.21 -27.50 -0.33
C TYR A 106 -21.03 -27.20 0.92
N GLN A 107 -21.63 -28.23 1.50
CA GLN A 107 -22.35 -28.10 2.76
C GLN A 107 -21.36 -28.08 3.92
N LEU A 108 -20.91 -26.89 4.29
CA LEU A 108 -20.11 -26.68 5.49
C LEU A 108 -21.04 -26.25 6.64
N PRO A 109 -21.00 -26.91 7.81
CA PRO A 109 -21.90 -26.63 8.92
C PRO A 109 -21.62 -25.30 9.63
N ASN A 110 -20.49 -24.64 9.33
CA ASN A 110 -20.00 -23.44 10.00
C ASN A 110 -19.81 -22.28 9.01
N PRO A 111 -19.97 -21.02 9.46
CA PRO A 111 -19.68 -19.86 8.62
C PRO A 111 -18.18 -19.75 8.29
N ALA A 112 -17.88 -19.07 7.20
CA ALA A 112 -16.52 -18.82 6.74
C ALA A 112 -15.95 -17.56 7.40
N PHE A 113 -14.75 -17.68 7.98
CA PHE A 113 -13.96 -16.53 8.42
C PHE A 113 -13.10 -16.03 7.26
N SER A 114 -13.37 -14.80 6.81
CA SER A 114 -12.67 -14.15 5.71
C SER A 114 -11.77 -13.04 6.22
N ILE A 115 -10.51 -13.05 5.77
CA ILE A 115 -9.53 -12.01 6.06
C ILE A 115 -8.87 -11.56 4.75
N ALA A 116 -8.76 -10.25 4.54
CA ALA A 116 -8.07 -9.70 3.38
C ALA A 116 -7.30 -8.42 3.70
N THR A 117 -6.25 -8.18 2.93
CA THR A 117 -5.46 -6.95 2.96
C THR A 117 -5.81 -6.09 1.74
N ALA A 118 -5.42 -4.81 1.76
CA ALA A 118 -5.53 -3.96 0.59
C ALA A 118 -4.70 -4.50 -0.57
N GLY A 119 -5.04 -4.12 -1.80
CA GLY A 119 -4.29 -4.44 -3.01
C GLY A 119 -4.53 -5.85 -3.57
N CYS A 120 -4.25 -6.00 -4.87
CA CYS A 120 -4.38 -7.25 -5.62
C CYS A 120 -3.44 -7.20 -6.83
N ASN A 121 -2.89 -8.34 -7.24
CA ASN A 121 -2.08 -8.46 -8.45
C ASN A 121 -2.91 -8.50 -9.75
N LEU A 122 -4.25 -8.48 -9.65
CA LEU A 122 -5.19 -8.50 -10.76
C LEU A 122 -5.98 -7.18 -10.83
N PHE A 123 -6.39 -6.81 -12.04
CA PHE A 123 -7.14 -5.59 -12.35
C PHE A 123 -8.47 -5.94 -13.02
N CYS A 124 -9.30 -6.74 -12.35
CA CYS A 124 -10.53 -7.27 -12.95
C CYS A 124 -11.56 -6.17 -13.19
N HIS A 125 -12.19 -6.16 -14.38
CA HIS A 125 -13.26 -5.20 -14.72
C HIS A 125 -14.48 -5.29 -13.80
N TYR A 126 -14.85 -6.50 -13.37
CA TYR A 126 -16.03 -6.77 -12.54
C TYR A 126 -15.63 -7.28 -11.15
N CYS A 127 -14.61 -6.67 -10.55
CA CYS A 127 -14.14 -7.08 -9.23
C CYS A 127 -15.17 -6.77 -8.15
N GLN A 128 -15.75 -7.79 -7.51
CA GLN A 128 -16.62 -7.60 -6.33
C GLN A 128 -15.88 -6.94 -5.15
N ASN A 129 -14.57 -7.16 -5.06
CA ASN A 129 -13.69 -6.65 -4.02
C ASN A 129 -12.97 -5.34 -4.43
N TRP A 130 -13.45 -4.62 -5.45
CA TRP A 130 -12.79 -3.42 -5.99
C TRP A 130 -12.52 -2.35 -4.91
N ALA A 131 -13.42 -2.28 -3.92
CA ALA A 131 -13.36 -1.55 -2.65
C ALA A 131 -11.96 -1.31 -2.09
N PHE A 132 -11.22 -2.42 -2.00
CA PHE A 132 -9.92 -2.52 -1.32
C PHE A 132 -8.85 -3.21 -2.18
N SER A 133 -9.23 -4.08 -3.12
CA SER A 133 -8.27 -4.77 -4.01
C SER A 133 -7.57 -3.82 -4.98
N GLN A 134 -8.20 -2.70 -5.32
CA GLN A 134 -7.65 -1.72 -6.27
C GLN A 134 -6.99 -0.51 -5.60
N LYS A 135 -6.81 -0.57 -4.28
CA LYS A 135 -6.24 0.49 -3.45
C LYS A 135 -4.96 0.03 -2.77
N GLY A 136 -4.07 0.97 -2.47
CA GLY A 136 -2.94 0.71 -1.58
C GLY A 136 -3.39 0.70 -0.10
N PRO A 137 -2.57 0.13 0.80
CA PRO A 137 -2.91 0.06 2.23
C PRO A 137 -3.01 1.42 2.93
N ALA A 138 -2.48 2.49 2.35
CA ALA A 138 -2.66 3.85 2.85
C ALA A 138 -4.04 4.45 2.54
N GLU A 139 -4.80 3.83 1.64
CA GLU A 139 -6.10 4.32 1.15
C GLU A 139 -7.28 3.52 1.73
N THR A 140 -7.00 2.56 2.61
CA THR A 140 -7.99 1.69 3.27
C THR A 140 -7.94 1.88 4.78
N LYS A 141 -9.08 1.71 5.44
CA LYS A 141 -9.13 1.58 6.90
C LYS A 141 -8.71 0.16 7.25
N ASN A 142 -7.68 0.03 8.07
CA ASN A 142 -7.09 -1.26 8.40
C ASN A 142 -7.12 -1.52 9.91
N TYR A 143 -7.06 -2.80 10.25
CA TYR A 143 -6.90 -3.29 11.61
C TYR A 143 -5.43 -3.61 11.86
N SER A 144 -5.00 -3.48 13.12
CA SER A 144 -3.69 -3.99 13.56
C SER A 144 -3.88 -5.41 14.11
N LEU A 145 -3.46 -6.40 13.32
CA LEU A 145 -3.55 -7.83 13.65
C LEU A 145 -2.26 -8.54 13.26
N THR A 146 -1.18 -8.23 13.98
CA THR A 146 0.08 -8.95 13.82
C THR A 146 -0.08 -10.40 14.33
N PRO A 147 0.42 -11.41 13.59
CA PRO A 147 0.43 -12.77 14.10
C PRO A 147 1.17 -12.82 15.43
N ARG A 148 0.63 -13.58 16.40
CA ARG A 148 1.33 -13.84 17.65
C ARG A 148 2.64 -14.55 17.30
N THR A 149 3.77 -13.89 17.51
CA THR A 149 5.08 -14.55 17.52
C THR A 149 5.04 -15.54 18.68
N GLY A 150 5.05 -16.83 18.36
CA GLY A 150 5.19 -17.88 19.37
C GLY A 150 6.58 -17.78 19.97
N ASN A 151 6.64 -17.28 21.21
CA ASN A 151 7.64 -17.71 22.19
C ASN A 151 6.99 -18.80 23.04
#